data_AF-A0A8X6KCZ3-F1
#
_entry.id   AF-A0A8X6KCZ3-F1
#
_cell.length_a   1.000
_cell.length_b   1.000
_cell.length_c   1.000
_cell.angle_alpha   90.00
_cell.angle_beta   90.00
_cell.angle_gamma   90.00
#
_symmetry.space_group_name_H-M   'P 1'
#
loop_
_entity.id
_entity.type
_entity.pdbx_description
1 polymer ?
#
loop_
_entity_poly.entity_id
_entity_poly.type
_entity_poly.pdbx_seq_one_letter_code
_entity_poly.pdbx_strand_id
1 'polypeptide(L)'
;MILHLTRTLRFPWCDVVYSAVTVDTSFSPLEPFFDVKRRVRGYKYEINVKMPNLINSFNKHMGGMDHHDWLDGLYSIKIHS
;
A
#
# COMPACT_ATOMS: atom_id res chain seq x y z
N MET A 1 28.12 17.11 13.37
CA MET A 1 27.23 17.02 12.20
C MET A 1 27.36 15.62 11.63
N ILE A 2 26.56 14.67 12.13
CA ILE A 2 26.61 13.27 11.71
C ILE A 2 25.64 13.14 10.53
N LEU A 3 26.19 12.93 9.33
CA LEU A 3 25.43 12.55 8.15
C LEU A 3 24.86 11.14 8.40
N HIS A 4 23.61 11.05 8.88
CA HIS A 4 22.87 9.80 8.79
C HIS A 4 22.55 9.56 7.32
N LEU A 5 23.35 8.70 6.70
CA LEU A 5 23.00 8.02 5.45
C LEU A 5 21.72 7.22 5.72
N THR A 6 20.55 7.83 5.50
CA THR A 6 19.28 7.11 5.45
C THR A 6 19.31 6.24 4.20
N ARG A 7 19.68 4.98 4.39
CA ARG A 7 19.71 3.96 3.36
C ARG A 7 18.26 3.69 2.94
N THR A 8 17.79 4.36 1.90
CA THR A 8 16.45 4.10 1.32
C THR A 8 16.42 2.67 0.81
N LEU A 9 15.56 1.84 1.40
CA LEU A 9 15.37 0.46 0.98
C LEU A 9 14.22 0.43 -0.04
N ARG A 10 14.56 0.03 -1.26
CA ARG A 10 13.64 -0.12 -2.38
C ARG A 10 13.31 -1.59 -2.55
N PHE A 11 12.05 -1.97 -2.32
CA PHE A 11 11.64 -3.37 -2.42
C PHE A 11 10.62 -3.58 -3.54
N PRO A 12 11.00 -4.28 -4.63
CA PRO A 12 10.05 -4.71 -5.64
C PRO A 12 9.28 -5.92 -5.12
N TRP A 13 7.98 -5.75 -4.87
CA TRP A 13 7.07 -6.84 -4.55
C TRP A 13 6.31 -7.25 -5.82
N CYS A 14 6.47 -8.52 -6.23
CA CYS A 14 5.71 -9.09 -7.34
C CYS A 14 4.28 -9.38 -6.88
N ASP A 15 3.37 -8.46 -7.22
CA ASP A 15 1.94 -8.70 -7.09
C ASP A 15 1.52 -9.80 -8.09
N VAL A 16 0.39 -10.46 -7.84
CA VAL A 16 -0.10 -11.66 -8.56
C VAL A 16 -0.29 -11.45 -10.08
N VAL A 17 -0.19 -10.21 -10.54
CA VAL A 17 -0.49 -9.78 -11.90
C VAL A 17 0.71 -9.03 -12.46
N TYR A 18 1.88 -9.67 -12.59
CA TYR A 18 3.03 -9.23 -13.40
C TYR A 18 3.46 -7.75 -13.27
N SER A 19 3.06 -7.06 -12.20
CA SER A 19 3.37 -5.66 -11.94
C SER A 19 4.19 -5.60 -10.66
N ALA A 20 5.47 -5.27 -10.80
CA ALA A 20 6.33 -5.03 -9.66
C ALA A 20 5.89 -3.72 -8.99
N VAL A 21 5.41 -3.82 -7.75
CA VAL A 21 5.12 -2.65 -6.92
C VAL A 21 6.38 -2.31 -6.14
N THR A 22 6.80 -1.05 -6.20
CA THR A 22 7.99 -0.59 -5.49
C THR A 22 7.59 0.39 -4.41
N VAL A 23 7.96 0.08 -3.17
CA VAL A 23 7.76 0.96 -2.02
C VAL A 23 9.12 1.28 -1.42
N ASP A 24 9.36 2.57 -1.21
CA ASP A 24 10.57 3.09 -0.59
C ASP A 24 10.28 3.39 0.89
N THR A 25 11.14 2.89 1.78
CA THR A 25 11.06 3.17 3.22
C THR A 25 12.44 3.46 3.79
N SER A 26 12.48 4.29 4.83
CA SER A 26 13.69 4.59 5.61
C SER A 26 13.80 3.76 6.88
N PHE A 27 12.71 3.16 7.36
CA PHE A 27 12.66 2.58 8.72
C PHE A 27 11.86 1.28 8.84
N SER A 28 11.05 0.90 7.84
CA SER A 28 10.17 -0.26 7.98
C SER A 28 10.88 -1.58 7.63
N PRO A 29 10.77 -2.62 8.47
CA PRO A 29 11.32 -3.93 8.17
C PRO A 29 10.48 -4.66 7.10
N LEU A 30 11.15 -5.51 6.31
CA LEU A 30 10.47 -6.36 5.32
C LEU A 30 9.72 -7.52 5.98
N GLU A 31 10.28 -8.05 7.07
CA GLU A 31 9.72 -9.13 7.88
C GLU A 31 8.86 -8.60 9.04
N PRO A 32 7.90 -9.39 9.54
CA PRO A 32 7.50 -10.73 9.07
C PRO A 32 6.66 -10.68 7.77
N PHE A 33 6.57 -11.82 7.08
CA PHE A 33 5.67 -11.98 5.94
C PHE A 33 4.30 -12.50 6.39
N PHE A 34 3.24 -11.92 5.85
CA PHE A 34 1.85 -12.28 6.16
C PHE A 34 1.19 -12.98 4.97
N ASP A 35 0.34 -13.97 5.24
CA ASP A 35 -0.53 -14.55 4.22
C ASP A 35 -1.73 -13.65 3.95
N VAL A 36 -1.90 -13.25 2.70
CA VAL A 36 -2.98 -12.35 2.28
C VAL A 36 -3.67 -12.93 1.06
N LYS A 37 -5.00 -12.90 1.08
CA LYS A 37 -5.81 -13.27 -0.09
C LYS A 37 -5.80 -12.12 -1.09
N ARG A 38 -5.39 -12.41 -2.32
CA ARG A 38 -5.42 -11.47 -3.44
C ARG A 38 -6.21 -12.07 -4.59
N ARG A 39 -7.11 -11.28 -5.17
CA ARG A 39 -7.86 -11.66 -6.36
C ARG A 39 -6.98 -11.53 -7.60
N VAL A 40 -6.98 -12.55 -8.45
CA VAL A 40 -6.25 -12.51 -9.73
C VAL A 40 -7.05 -11.73 -10.76
N ARG A 41 -6.43 -10.75 -11.41
CA ARG A 41 -7.09 -9.96 -12.46
C ARG A 41 -7.53 -10.87 -13.59
N GLY A 42 -8.80 -10.75 -13.99
CA GLY A 42 -9.40 -11.60 -15.03
C GLY A 42 -10.01 -12.90 -14.51
N TYR A 43 -9.80 -13.25 -13.23
CA TYR A 43 -10.37 -14.45 -12.63
C TYR A 43 -11.24 -14.11 -11.41
N LYS A 44 -12.14 -15.05 -11.06
CA LYS A 44 -13.02 -14.95 -9.88
C LYS A 44 -12.43 -15.59 -8.62
N TYR A 45 -11.30 -16.28 -8.72
CA TYR A 45 -10.66 -16.92 -7.57
C TYR A 45 -9.60 -16.02 -6.92
N GLU A 46 -9.35 -16.29 -5.65
CA GLU A 46 -8.33 -15.65 -4.84
C GLU A 46 -7.17 -16.62 -4.61
N ILE A 47 -5.97 -16.08 -4.51
CA ILE A 47 -4.78 -16.85 -4.12
C ILE A 47 -4.19 -16.26 -2.84
N ASN A 48 -3.50 -17.11 -2.08
CA ASN A 48 -2.70 -16.67 -0.94
C ASN A 48 -1.34 -16.19 -1.44
N VAL A 49 -0.96 -14.97 -1.04
CA VAL A 49 0.32 -14.36 -1.37
C VAL A 49 1.02 -13.97 -0.07
N LYS A 50 2.34 -14.19 -0.03
CA LYS A 50 3.18 -13.68 1.05
C LYS A 50 3.42 -12.19 0.84
N MET A 51 2.84 -11.38 1.73
CA MET A 51 2.98 -9.93 1.74
C MET A 51 3.99 -9.49 2.81
N PRO A 52 5.02 -8.70 2.45
CA PRO A 52 5.96 -8.15 3.42
C PRO A 52 5.27 -7.20 4.41
N ASN A 53 5.82 -7.07 5.63
CA ASN A 53 5.31 -6.13 6.63
C ASN A 53 5.36 -4.68 6.16
N LEU A 54 6.36 -4.32 5.34
CA LEU A 54 6.44 -3.02 4.68
C LEU A 54 5.17 -2.70 3.87
N ILE A 55 4.77 -3.61 2.98
CA ILE A 55 3.60 -3.41 2.11
C ILE A 55 2.32 -3.41 2.95
N ASN A 56 2.25 -4.26 3.99
CA ASN A 56 1.13 -4.26 4.92
C ASN A 56 0.99 -2.94 5.68
N SER A 57 2.09 -2.42 6.17
CA SER A 57 2.13 -1.16 6.91
C SER A 57 1.79 0.01 5.99
N PHE A 58 2.31 0.02 4.77
CA PHE A 58 1.93 0.99 3.75
C PHE A 58 0.42 0.96 3.51
N ASN A 59 -0.16 -0.19 3.18
CA ASN A 59 -1.59 -0.32 2.90
C ASN A 59 -2.49 0.12 4.08
N LYS A 60 -2.06 -0.07 5.33
CA LYS A 60 -2.83 0.35 6.51
C LYS A 60 -2.89 1.86 6.72
N HIS A 61 -1.85 2.59 6.30
CA HIS A 61 -1.78 4.04 6.48
C HIS A 61 -2.12 4.81 5.21
N MET A 62 -2.15 4.14 4.06
CA MET A 62 -2.65 4.67 2.80
C MET A 62 -4.18 4.69 2.77
N GLY A 63 -4.75 5.64 2.01
CA GLY A 63 -6.21 5.75 1.82
C GLY A 63 -6.95 6.62 2.84
N GLY A 64 -6.26 7.23 3.81
CA GLY A 64 -6.88 8.21 4.73
C GLY A 64 -7.40 9.46 4.01
N MET A 65 -6.66 9.95 3.01
CA MET A 65 -7.09 11.08 2.15
C MET A 65 -8.25 10.67 1.25
N ASP A 66 -8.15 9.53 0.55
CA ASP A 66 -9.24 9.01 -0.29
C ASP A 66 -10.53 8.79 0.51
N HIS A 67 -10.42 8.37 1.77
CA HIS A 67 -11.55 8.24 2.67
C HIS A 67 -12.15 9.61 3.03
N HIS A 68 -11.32 10.62 3.27
CA HIS A 68 -11.77 11.99 3.49
C HIS A 68 -12.48 12.56 2.26
N ASP A 69 -11.90 12.41 1.07
CA ASP A 69 -12.50 12.84 -0.20
C ASP A 69 -13.83 12.14 -0.46
N TRP A 70 -13.94 10.86 -0.08
CA TRP A 70 -15.21 10.12 -0.15
C TRP A 70 -16.27 10.69 0.80
N LEU A 71 -15.88 11.01 2.05
CA LEU A 71 -16.77 11.64 3.02
C LEU A 71 -17.20 13.05 2.56
N ASP A 72 -16.26 13.85 2.06
CA ASP A 72 -16.54 15.16 1.48
C ASP A 72 -17.49 15.03 0.29
N GLY A 73 -17.29 14.03 -0.57
CA GLY A 73 -18.20 13.74 -1.68
C GLY A 73 -19.62 13.41 -1.20
N LEU A 74 -19.75 12.59 -0.16
CA LEU A 74 -21.04 12.15 0.40
C LEU A 74 -21.79 13.27 1.13
N TYR A 75 -21.09 14.09 1.89
CA TYR A 75 -21.67 15.12 2.75
C TYR A 75 -21.45 16.55 2.25
N SER A 76 -20.96 16.71 1.01
CA SER A 76 -20.78 18.03 0.40
C SER A 76 -22.11 18.78 0.33
N ILE A 77 -22.20 19.89 1.08
CA ILE A 77 -23.23 20.89 0.86
C ILE A 77 -22.79 21.69 -0.36
N LYS A 78 -23.32 21.32 -1.54
CA LYS A 78 -23.05 22.05 -2.78
C LYS A 78 -23.80 23.37 -2.78
N ILE A 79 -23.13 24.44 -2.40
CA ILE A 79 -23.62 25.80 -2.64
C ILE A 79 -23.33 26.11 -4.12
N HIS A 80 -24.38 26.18 -4.94
CA HIS A 80 -24.25 26.68 -6.31
C HIS A 80 -24.12 28.20 -6.26
N SER A 81 -23.11 28.73 -6.94
CA SER A 81 -22.98 30.15 -7.26
C SER A 81 -23.60 30.48 -8.60
#